data_AF-A0A218P3S7-F1
#
_entry.id   AF-A0A218P3S7-F1
#
_cell.length_a   1.000
_cell.length_b   1.000
_cell.length_c   1.000
_cell.angle_alpha   90.00
_cell.angle_beta   90.00
_cell.angle_gamma   90.00
#
_symmetry.space_group_name_H-M   'P 1'
#
loop_
_entity.id
_entity.type
_entity.pdbx_description
1 polymer ?
#
loop_
_entity_poly.entity_id
_entity_poly.type
_entity_poly.pdbx_seq_one_letter_code
_entity_poly.pdbx_strand_id
1 'polypeptide(L)'
;MRRGILSVLVLSFLVLSVAQYAFAIPYWAKNATITYRADYYAPYVEYRVSLGHRPEWTKTGYFTYNYSGMLYYGEVYGPVVVRFNLTGDGEFVNVTVEFLLKNVNITTVLPPGYSPLVFWNESDVTSNETAKDHLVGFNDWKWYVFHLRQLRITGKYRIRVNDSMVVKDGVVYGHTMLWDDPEKPLVNGSLFSVYPFKSRIDDVQIDNEQVFKGKNITIKPPTKLVTTTEISYNGTQRLKGVKKARFLVGGYGIMMFRFDASNGLLISPPLTAPDFWALGFLSASFIDEYHEYQVVAKGDKSYLTGLVLANFTTGVKRQEETVNYPKPQTGLKWAFYSSILLLAGVIGWKTGKSTKKWR
;
A
#
# COMPACT_ATOMS: atom_id res chain seq x y z
N MET A 1 16.47 -43.55 -31.51
CA MET A 1 15.44 -43.76 -30.47
C MET A 1 15.81 -43.26 -29.07
N ARG A 2 16.92 -43.68 -28.43
CA ARG A 2 17.26 -43.29 -27.04
C ARG A 2 17.42 -41.78 -26.77
N ARG A 3 17.87 -40.97 -27.73
CA ARG A 3 17.97 -39.50 -27.57
C ARG A 3 16.61 -38.79 -27.61
N GLY A 4 15.67 -39.29 -28.42
CA GLY A 4 14.32 -38.70 -28.54
C GLY A 4 13.49 -38.86 -27.28
N ILE A 5 13.59 -40.02 -26.62
CA ILE A 5 12.88 -40.29 -25.35
C ILE A 5 13.40 -39.38 -24.23
N LEU A 6 14.71 -39.15 -24.15
CA LEU A 6 15.31 -38.27 -23.15
C LEU A 6 14.91 -36.80 -23.36
N SER A 7 14.92 -36.34 -24.62
CA SER A 7 14.48 -34.99 -24.98
C SER A 7 13.00 -34.78 -24.70
N VAL A 8 12.14 -35.76 -25.00
CA VAL A 8 10.70 -35.68 -24.68
C VAL A 8 10.49 -35.67 -23.17
N LEU A 9 11.17 -36.51 -22.39
CA LEU A 9 11.05 -36.51 -20.92
C LEU A 9 11.50 -35.20 -20.28
N VAL A 10 12.61 -34.61 -20.75
CA VAL A 10 13.09 -33.31 -20.26
C VAL A 10 12.14 -32.18 -20.67
N LEU A 11 11.59 -32.23 -21.89
CA LEU A 11 10.60 -31.24 -22.35
C LEU A 11 9.28 -31.39 -21.58
N SER A 12 8.83 -32.61 -21.30
CA SER A 12 7.65 -32.87 -20.46
C SER A 12 7.85 -32.41 -19.02
N PHE A 13 9.04 -32.61 -18.45
CA PHE A 13 9.39 -32.09 -17.13
C PHE A 13 9.45 -30.55 -17.12
N LEU A 14 9.99 -29.93 -18.18
CA LEU A 14 10.00 -28.48 -18.33
C LEU A 14 8.59 -27.91 -18.51
N VAL A 15 7.75 -28.56 -19.32
CA VAL A 15 6.37 -28.14 -19.55
C VAL A 15 5.53 -28.33 -18.29
N LEU A 16 5.74 -29.41 -17.53
CA LEU A 16 5.08 -29.63 -16.24
C LEU A 16 5.62 -28.70 -15.13
N SER A 17 6.90 -28.30 -15.17
CA SER A 17 7.46 -27.32 -14.22
C SER A 17 7.09 -25.88 -14.56
N VAL A 18 6.82 -25.57 -15.83
CA VAL A 18 6.39 -24.23 -16.27
C VAL A 18 4.86 -24.08 -16.19
N ALA A 19 4.08 -25.16 -16.24
CA ALA A 19 2.61 -25.12 -16.20
C ALA A 19 1.99 -25.06 -14.79
N GLN A 20 2.78 -24.95 -13.72
CA GLN A 20 2.28 -24.78 -12.35
C GLN A 20 2.64 -23.43 -11.71
N TYR A 21 2.83 -22.37 -12.51
CA TYR A 21 2.67 -21.00 -11.99
C TYR A 21 1.18 -20.67 -11.86
N ALA A 22 0.48 -21.40 -10.98
CA ALA A 22 -0.75 -20.87 -10.41
C ALA A 22 -0.31 -19.68 -9.56
N PHE A 23 -0.43 -18.47 -10.12
CA PHE A 23 -0.14 -17.21 -9.42
C PHE A 23 -0.95 -17.21 -8.12
N ALA A 24 -0.28 -17.46 -7.00
CA ALA A 24 -0.93 -17.52 -5.72
C ALA A 24 -1.14 -16.08 -5.23
N ILE A 25 -2.40 -15.75 -4.94
CA ILE A 25 -2.73 -14.61 -4.07
C ILE A 25 -1.90 -14.78 -2.80
N PRO A 26 -1.26 -13.72 -2.23
CA PRO A 26 -0.66 -13.82 -0.92
C PRO A 26 -1.61 -14.55 0.01
N TYR A 27 -1.15 -15.59 0.71
CA TYR A 27 -2.04 -16.60 1.32
C TYR A 27 -3.17 -16.00 2.17
N TRP A 28 -2.93 -14.81 2.74
CA TRP A 28 -3.87 -14.07 3.56
C TRP A 28 -4.82 -13.14 2.78
N ALA A 29 -4.46 -12.65 1.60
CA ALA A 29 -5.23 -11.66 0.84
C ALA A 29 -6.51 -12.25 0.19
N LYS A 30 -6.73 -13.56 0.31
CA LYS A 30 -7.94 -14.24 -0.19
C LYS A 30 -9.20 -13.87 0.60
N ASN A 31 -9.10 -13.67 1.91
CA ASN A 31 -10.20 -13.19 2.74
C ASN A 31 -9.63 -12.56 4.00
N ALA A 32 -9.39 -11.25 3.97
CA ALA A 32 -8.75 -10.54 5.06
C ALA A 32 -9.42 -9.21 5.34
N THR A 33 -9.31 -8.76 6.60
CA THR A 33 -9.58 -7.40 6.99
C THR A 33 -8.32 -6.78 7.56
N ILE A 34 -7.88 -5.67 6.97
CA ILE A 34 -6.75 -4.88 7.43
C ILE A 34 -7.30 -3.55 7.97
N THR A 35 -6.91 -3.16 9.16
CA THR A 35 -7.30 -1.88 9.76
C THR A 35 -6.06 -1.07 10.11
N TYR A 36 -5.98 0.15 9.60
CA TYR A 36 -5.01 1.16 9.99
C TYR A 36 -5.69 2.26 10.80
N ARG A 37 -4.91 2.90 11.68
CA ARG A 37 -5.41 3.95 12.56
C ARG A 37 -4.36 5.05 12.74
N ALA A 38 -4.85 6.28 12.90
CA ALA A 38 -4.09 7.39 13.44
C ALA A 38 -4.94 8.04 14.54
N ASP A 39 -4.40 8.13 15.75
CA ASP A 39 -5.12 8.64 16.91
C ASP A 39 -4.83 10.09 17.23
N TYR A 40 -5.89 10.80 17.65
CA TYR A 40 -5.76 12.05 18.39
C TYR A 40 -5.23 11.77 19.79
N TYR A 41 -4.30 12.61 20.26
CA TYR A 41 -3.70 12.48 21.57
C TYR A 41 -3.45 13.85 22.20
N ALA A 42 -4.32 14.25 23.13
CA ALA A 42 -4.27 15.55 23.78
C ALA A 42 -2.89 15.93 24.36
N PRO A 43 -2.12 15.03 25.01
CA PRO A 43 -0.79 15.39 25.50
C PRO A 43 0.22 15.75 24.39
N TYR A 44 0.04 15.23 23.17
CA TYR A 44 0.84 15.69 22.02
C TYR A 44 0.49 17.14 21.65
N VAL A 45 -0.81 17.45 21.58
CA VAL A 45 -1.29 18.81 21.28
C VAL A 45 -0.79 19.80 22.33
N GLU A 46 -0.92 19.47 23.61
CA GLU A 46 -0.41 20.28 24.72
C GLU A 46 1.10 20.50 24.61
N TYR A 47 1.86 19.46 24.27
CA TYR A 47 3.29 19.57 24.01
C TYR A 47 3.60 20.52 22.84
N ARG A 48 2.89 20.40 21.72
CA ARG A 48 3.08 21.30 20.56
C ARG A 48 2.73 22.74 20.90
N VAL A 49 1.67 22.96 21.68
CA VAL A 49 1.30 24.29 22.17
C VAL A 49 2.38 24.87 23.09
N SER A 50 2.99 24.04 23.95
CA SER A 50 4.11 24.49 24.78
C SER A 50 5.35 24.91 23.97
N LEU A 51 5.47 24.44 22.73
CA LEU A 51 6.49 24.86 21.76
C LEU A 51 6.07 26.07 20.91
N GLY A 52 4.93 26.72 21.21
CA GLY A 52 4.44 27.90 20.51
C GLY A 52 3.58 27.60 19.28
N HIS A 53 3.19 26.34 19.04
CA HIS A 53 2.26 26.00 17.95
C HIS A 53 0.83 26.35 18.33
N ARG A 54 0.02 26.71 17.33
CA ARG A 54 -1.42 26.86 17.56
C ARG A 54 -2.11 25.49 17.57
N PRO A 55 -3.12 25.24 18.43
CA PRO A 55 -3.82 23.97 18.48
C PRO A 55 -4.35 23.51 17.11
N GLU A 56 -4.89 24.44 16.32
CA GLU A 56 -5.46 24.19 14.99
C GLU A 56 -4.45 23.75 13.92
N TRP A 57 -3.15 23.84 14.22
CA TRP A 57 -2.09 23.31 13.34
C TRP A 57 -1.77 21.84 13.60
N THR A 58 -2.18 21.31 14.74
CA THR A 58 -2.00 19.89 15.06
C THR A 58 -3.20 19.12 14.54
N LYS A 59 -2.95 18.26 13.55
CA LYS A 59 -3.97 17.52 12.80
C LYS A 59 -3.55 16.06 12.73
N THR A 60 -4.52 15.17 12.89
CA THR A 60 -4.33 13.72 12.67
C THR A 60 -4.37 13.35 11.20
N GLY A 61 -4.83 14.25 10.32
CA GLY A 61 -4.72 14.06 8.88
C GLY A 61 -5.07 15.26 8.03
N TYR A 62 -4.58 15.24 6.80
CA TYR A 62 -4.95 16.16 5.75
C TYR A 62 -5.10 15.40 4.43
N PHE A 63 -6.05 15.80 3.59
CA PHE A 63 -6.23 15.16 2.29
C PHE A 63 -6.82 16.10 1.23
N THR A 64 -6.57 15.77 -0.03
CA THR A 64 -7.27 16.31 -1.19
C THR A 64 -8.08 15.19 -1.83
N TYR A 65 -9.39 15.34 -1.87
CA TYR A 65 -10.33 14.35 -2.39
C TYR A 65 -11.03 14.88 -3.65
N ASN A 66 -11.01 14.08 -4.71
CA ASN A 66 -11.75 14.34 -5.94
C ASN A 66 -13.08 13.58 -5.88
N TYR A 67 -14.17 14.33 -5.67
CA TYR A 67 -15.52 13.80 -5.74
C TYR A 67 -16.22 14.32 -6.99
N SER A 68 -16.43 13.43 -7.96
CA SER A 68 -17.11 13.75 -9.22
C SER A 68 -16.53 14.97 -9.98
N GLY A 69 -15.21 15.15 -9.91
CA GLY A 69 -14.49 16.25 -10.57
C GLY A 69 -14.32 17.52 -9.73
N MET A 70 -14.99 17.62 -8.58
CA MET A 70 -14.77 18.70 -7.60
C MET A 70 -13.68 18.29 -6.60
N LEU A 71 -12.81 19.25 -6.26
CA LEU A 71 -11.77 19.05 -5.27
C LEU A 71 -12.24 19.52 -3.90
N TYR A 72 -11.97 18.69 -2.91
CA TYR A 72 -12.23 18.96 -1.51
C TYR A 72 -10.94 18.80 -0.72
N TYR A 73 -10.64 19.79 0.10
CA TYR A 73 -9.53 19.76 1.04
C TYR A 73 -10.09 19.38 2.41
N GLY A 74 -9.60 18.27 2.96
CA GLY A 74 -10.02 17.78 4.25
C GLY A 74 -8.93 17.95 5.29
N GLU A 75 -9.32 18.39 6.48
CA GLU A 75 -8.46 18.49 7.65
C GLU A 75 -9.12 17.72 8.79
N VAL A 76 -8.38 16.83 9.43
CA VAL A 76 -8.90 15.93 10.47
C VAL A 76 -8.22 16.24 11.79
N TYR A 77 -9.03 16.41 12.82
CA TYR A 77 -8.59 16.77 14.18
C TYR A 77 -8.91 15.69 15.22
N GLY A 78 -9.62 14.64 14.82
CA GLY A 78 -9.95 13.50 15.67
C GLY A 78 -9.36 12.18 15.12
N PRO A 79 -9.70 11.04 15.73
CA PRO A 79 -9.20 9.75 15.26
C PRO A 79 -9.57 9.44 13.81
N VAL A 80 -8.64 8.78 13.11
CA VAL A 80 -8.78 8.26 11.75
C VAL A 80 -8.71 6.74 11.79
N VAL A 81 -9.66 6.08 11.15
CA VAL A 81 -9.64 4.62 10.94
C VAL A 81 -9.83 4.34 9.46
N VAL A 82 -8.95 3.52 8.89
CA VAL A 82 -9.04 3.05 7.51
C VAL A 82 -9.13 1.53 7.52
N ARG A 83 -10.22 0.98 6.97
CA ARG A 83 -10.45 -0.46 6.89
C ARG A 83 -10.48 -0.92 5.46
N PHE A 84 -9.74 -1.99 5.18
CA PHE A 84 -9.73 -2.70 3.92
C PHE A 84 -10.29 -4.09 4.13
N ASN A 85 -11.38 -4.41 3.44
CA ASN A 85 -11.95 -5.74 3.38
C ASN A 85 -11.59 -6.36 2.02
N LEU A 86 -10.85 -7.45 2.04
CA LEU A 86 -10.28 -8.12 0.87
C LEU A 86 -11.03 -9.43 0.61
N THR A 87 -11.40 -9.68 -0.64
CA THR A 87 -12.00 -10.94 -1.08
C THR A 87 -11.41 -11.36 -2.43
N GLY A 88 -10.62 -12.43 -2.42
CA GLY A 88 -9.92 -12.96 -3.59
C GLY A 88 -10.76 -13.94 -4.39
N ASP A 89 -10.74 -13.80 -5.71
CA ASP A 89 -11.41 -14.70 -6.66
C ASP A 89 -10.43 -15.53 -7.52
N GLY A 90 -9.12 -15.33 -7.33
CA GLY A 90 -8.03 -16.04 -8.01
C GLY A 90 -7.20 -15.11 -8.88
N GLU A 91 -7.86 -14.38 -9.78
CA GLU A 91 -7.21 -13.42 -10.68
C GLU A 91 -7.12 -12.02 -10.06
N PHE A 92 -8.13 -11.66 -9.26
CA PHE A 92 -8.23 -10.39 -8.57
C PHE A 92 -8.48 -10.57 -7.07
N VAL A 93 -8.07 -9.56 -6.32
CA VAL A 93 -8.55 -9.30 -4.96
C VAL A 93 -9.51 -8.11 -5.05
N ASN A 94 -10.79 -8.36 -4.77
CA ASN A 94 -11.77 -7.29 -4.63
C ASN A 94 -11.57 -6.62 -3.27
N VAL A 95 -11.41 -5.29 -3.28
CA VAL A 95 -11.17 -4.50 -2.07
C VAL A 95 -12.34 -3.56 -1.85
N THR A 96 -12.93 -3.63 -0.66
CA THR A 96 -13.87 -2.62 -0.16
C THR A 96 -13.21 -1.83 0.95
N VAL A 97 -13.19 -0.51 0.82
CA VAL A 97 -12.51 0.39 1.75
C VAL A 97 -13.51 1.28 2.47
N GLU A 98 -13.26 1.52 3.75
CA GLU A 98 -13.96 2.47 4.59
C GLU A 98 -12.94 3.38 5.29
N PHE A 99 -13.07 4.68 5.08
CA PHE A 99 -12.46 5.71 5.90
C PHE A 99 -13.48 6.22 6.89
N LEU A 100 -13.12 6.24 8.17
CA LEU A 100 -13.89 6.86 9.23
C LEU A 100 -13.02 7.93 9.88
N LEU A 101 -13.38 9.19 9.63
CA LEU A 101 -12.65 10.37 10.06
C LEU A 101 -13.50 11.14 11.06
N LYS A 102 -12.95 11.53 12.21
CA LYS A 102 -13.66 12.26 13.26
C LYS A 102 -13.19 13.70 13.34
N ASN A 103 -14.12 14.62 13.62
CA ASN A 103 -13.86 16.06 13.71
C ASN A 103 -13.12 16.58 12.46
N VAL A 104 -13.88 16.73 11.38
CA VAL A 104 -13.34 16.98 10.04
C VAL A 104 -13.82 18.33 9.52
N ASN A 105 -12.90 19.13 9.00
CA ASN A 105 -13.23 20.29 8.18
C ASN A 105 -13.10 19.89 6.71
N ILE A 106 -14.13 20.17 5.92
CA ILE A 106 -14.13 19.98 4.47
C ILE A 106 -14.27 21.33 3.80
N THR A 107 -13.26 21.68 3.02
CA THR A 107 -13.18 22.94 2.29
C THR A 107 -13.23 22.70 0.79
N THR A 108 -14.02 23.49 0.06
CA THR A 108 -14.00 23.50 -1.41
C THR A 108 -14.15 24.92 -1.93
N VAL A 109 -13.56 25.16 -3.11
CA VAL A 109 -13.52 26.49 -3.74
C VAL A 109 -14.20 26.39 -5.09
N LEU A 110 -15.27 27.17 -5.28
CA LEU A 110 -16.11 27.05 -6.46
C LEU A 110 -16.42 28.43 -7.09
N PRO A 111 -16.49 28.52 -8.43
CA PRO A 111 -16.83 29.75 -9.11
C PRO A 111 -18.33 30.05 -8.98
N PRO A 112 -18.75 31.27 -9.35
CA PRO A 112 -20.17 31.62 -9.42
C PRO A 112 -20.98 30.60 -10.24
N GLY A 113 -22.17 30.24 -9.74
CA GLY A 113 -23.07 29.28 -10.38
C GLY A 113 -22.82 27.81 -10.05
N TYR A 114 -21.80 27.49 -9.24
CA TYR A 114 -21.57 26.14 -8.72
C TYR A 114 -21.90 26.02 -7.23
N SER A 115 -22.39 24.86 -6.85
CA SER A 115 -22.66 24.47 -5.46
C SER A 115 -21.84 23.23 -5.09
N PRO A 116 -21.39 23.10 -3.84
CA PRO A 116 -20.70 21.90 -3.38
C PRO A 116 -21.58 20.65 -3.57
N LEU A 117 -20.99 19.59 -4.10
CA LEU A 117 -21.59 18.27 -4.07
C LEU A 117 -21.40 17.65 -2.68
N VAL A 118 -22.47 17.05 -2.15
CA VAL A 118 -22.45 16.43 -0.84
C VAL A 118 -22.11 14.95 -0.99
N PHE A 119 -21.02 14.52 -0.36
CA PHE A 119 -20.62 13.10 -0.24
C PHE A 119 -20.56 12.63 1.21
N TRP A 120 -20.98 13.49 2.14
CA TRP A 120 -21.05 13.22 3.57
C TRP A 120 -22.51 13.11 4.02
N ASN A 121 -22.69 12.66 5.24
CA ASN A 121 -24.01 12.69 5.87
C ASN A 121 -24.28 14.10 6.41
N GLU A 122 -25.36 14.74 5.96
CA GLU A 122 -25.72 16.09 6.39
C GLU A 122 -26.00 16.17 7.91
N SER A 123 -26.45 15.08 8.54
CA SER A 123 -26.67 15.05 10.00
C SER A 123 -25.37 15.13 10.81
N ASP A 124 -24.21 14.91 10.18
CA ASP A 124 -22.90 15.03 10.82
C ASP A 124 -22.36 16.47 10.76
N VAL A 125 -22.96 17.36 9.96
CA VAL A 125 -22.54 18.77 9.85
C VAL A 125 -22.94 19.52 11.12
N THR A 126 -21.97 20.10 11.81
CA THR A 126 -22.18 20.95 13.00
C THR A 126 -22.34 22.42 12.63
N SER A 127 -21.63 22.85 11.60
CA SER A 127 -21.68 24.21 11.08
C SER A 127 -21.16 24.23 9.66
N ASN A 128 -21.59 25.22 8.90
CA ASN A 128 -20.99 25.57 7.62
C ASN A 128 -20.81 27.08 7.55
N GLU A 129 -19.82 27.50 6.78
CA GLU A 129 -19.57 28.91 6.54
C GLU A 129 -19.08 29.12 5.12
N THR A 130 -19.32 30.33 4.61
CA THR A 130 -18.71 30.79 3.37
C THR A 130 -17.65 31.80 3.73
N ALA A 131 -16.39 31.41 3.61
CA ALA A 131 -15.27 32.32 3.83
C ALA A 131 -15.06 33.22 2.61
N LYS A 132 -14.62 34.46 2.84
CA LYS A 132 -14.02 35.30 1.81
C LYS A 132 -12.51 35.06 1.89
N ASP A 133 -11.95 34.31 0.95
CA ASP A 133 -10.50 34.25 0.79
C ASP A 133 -10.06 35.21 -0.33
N HIS A 134 -8.83 35.70 -0.21
CA HIS A 134 -8.23 36.74 -1.07
C HIS A 134 -7.10 36.18 -1.94
N LEU A 135 -7.19 34.91 -2.36
CA LEU A 135 -6.25 34.34 -3.33
C LEU A 135 -6.36 35.11 -4.66
N VAL A 136 -5.24 35.76 -5.04
CA VAL A 136 -5.14 36.59 -6.24
C VAL A 136 -5.61 35.81 -7.46
N GLY A 137 -6.67 36.28 -8.11
CA GLY A 137 -7.26 35.66 -9.30
C GLY A 137 -8.53 34.82 -9.06
N PHE A 138 -9.00 34.73 -7.81
CA PHE A 138 -10.22 34.00 -7.40
C PHE A 138 -11.24 34.88 -6.67
N ASN A 139 -11.24 36.20 -6.91
CA ASN A 139 -12.01 37.19 -6.14
C ASN A 139 -13.55 37.00 -6.20
N ASP A 140 -14.07 36.33 -7.22
CA ASP A 140 -15.49 36.02 -7.41
C ASP A 140 -15.87 34.60 -6.94
N TRP A 141 -14.90 33.80 -6.47
CA TRP A 141 -15.12 32.44 -6.03
C TRP A 141 -15.55 32.40 -4.57
N LYS A 142 -16.33 31.36 -4.23
CA LYS A 142 -16.78 31.12 -2.86
C LYS A 142 -16.00 29.96 -2.25
N TRP A 143 -15.52 30.19 -1.03
CA TRP A 143 -14.88 29.19 -0.19
C TRP A 143 -15.92 28.63 0.74
N TYR A 144 -16.28 27.38 0.55
CA TYR A 144 -17.22 26.68 1.40
C TYR A 144 -16.44 25.86 2.41
N VAL A 145 -16.72 26.06 3.69
CA VAL A 145 -16.15 25.27 4.78
C VAL A 145 -17.29 24.57 5.50
N PHE A 146 -17.18 23.25 5.65
CA PHE A 146 -18.12 22.40 6.36
C PHE A 146 -17.40 21.76 7.54
N HIS A 147 -17.95 21.91 8.73
CA HIS A 147 -17.47 21.25 9.94
C HIS A 147 -18.33 20.03 10.22
N LEU A 148 -17.70 18.86 10.30
CA LEU A 148 -18.38 17.58 10.49
C LEU A 148 -17.89 16.89 11.76
N ARG A 149 -18.83 16.36 12.55
CA ARG A 149 -18.51 15.44 13.65
C ARG A 149 -17.81 14.18 13.15
N GLN A 150 -18.23 13.72 11.98
CA GLN A 150 -17.73 12.51 11.35
C GLN A 150 -17.84 12.61 9.83
N LEU A 151 -16.84 12.10 9.12
CA LEU A 151 -16.89 11.85 7.70
C LEU A 151 -16.63 10.37 7.44
N ARG A 152 -17.51 9.74 6.64
CA ARG A 152 -17.38 8.36 6.18
C ARG A 152 -17.21 8.35 4.66
N ILE A 153 -16.05 7.93 4.17
CA ILE A 153 -15.81 7.73 2.73
C ILE A 153 -15.69 6.23 2.49
N THR A 154 -16.46 5.71 1.53
CA THR A 154 -16.39 4.30 1.15
C THR A 154 -16.12 4.16 -0.34
N GLY A 155 -15.46 3.08 -0.73
CA GLY A 155 -15.25 2.79 -2.14
C GLY A 155 -14.72 1.39 -2.38
N LYS A 156 -14.60 1.05 -3.66
CA LYS A 156 -14.18 -0.27 -4.10
C LYS A 156 -13.19 -0.16 -5.25
N TYR A 157 -12.26 -1.10 -5.31
CA TYR A 157 -11.34 -1.31 -6.42
C TYR A 157 -10.91 -2.78 -6.44
N ARG A 158 -10.11 -3.15 -7.44
CA ARG A 158 -9.52 -4.48 -7.57
C ARG A 158 -8.01 -4.40 -7.53
N ILE A 159 -7.37 -5.45 -7.01
CA ILE A 159 -5.94 -5.65 -7.12
C ILE A 159 -5.72 -6.87 -8.00
N ARG A 160 -4.99 -6.72 -9.09
CA ARG A 160 -4.62 -7.83 -9.97
C ARG A 160 -3.53 -8.65 -9.31
N VAL A 161 -3.70 -9.96 -9.24
CA VAL A 161 -2.86 -10.84 -8.42
C VAL A 161 -1.47 -11.05 -9.02
N ASN A 162 -1.34 -11.06 -10.34
CA ASN A 162 -0.08 -11.41 -11.00
C ASN A 162 1.06 -10.41 -10.75
N ASP A 163 0.72 -9.13 -10.54
CA ASP A 163 1.64 -8.00 -10.40
C ASP A 163 1.23 -6.99 -9.32
N SER A 164 0.25 -7.36 -8.49
CA SER A 164 -0.27 -6.54 -7.38
C SER A 164 -0.74 -5.14 -7.79
N MET A 165 -1.17 -4.96 -9.04
CA MET A 165 -1.61 -3.65 -9.54
C MET A 165 -3.04 -3.32 -9.12
N VAL A 166 -3.22 -2.12 -8.58
CA VAL A 166 -4.52 -1.50 -8.26
C VAL A 166 -5.20 -1.05 -9.55
N VAL A 167 -6.41 -1.54 -9.77
CA VAL A 167 -7.24 -1.28 -10.95
C VAL A 167 -8.64 -0.85 -10.55
N LYS A 168 -9.16 0.20 -11.19
CA LYS A 168 -10.55 0.63 -11.06
C LYS A 168 -11.03 1.29 -12.34
N ASP A 169 -12.24 0.95 -12.79
CA ASP A 169 -12.88 1.52 -13.97
C ASP A 169 -11.98 1.50 -15.22
N GLY A 170 -11.19 0.43 -15.38
CA GLY A 170 -10.23 0.27 -16.49
C GLY A 170 -8.91 1.03 -16.34
N VAL A 171 -8.74 1.82 -15.28
CA VAL A 171 -7.52 2.58 -14.99
C VAL A 171 -6.63 1.80 -14.02
N VAL A 172 -5.34 1.71 -14.36
CA VAL A 172 -4.30 1.16 -13.49
C VAL A 172 -3.64 2.31 -12.73
N TYR A 173 -3.63 2.23 -11.40
CA TYR A 173 -3.09 3.28 -10.52
C TYR A 173 -1.63 3.02 -10.12
N GLY A 174 -1.24 1.75 -9.99
CA GLY A 174 0.09 1.36 -9.55
C GLY A 174 0.05 0.11 -8.67
N HIS A 175 1.20 -0.27 -8.12
CA HIS A 175 1.33 -1.37 -7.19
C HIS A 175 0.60 -1.05 -5.88
N THR A 176 -0.13 -2.02 -5.33
CA THR A 176 -0.81 -1.81 -4.05
C THR A 176 0.19 -1.47 -2.94
N MET A 177 -0.18 -0.56 -2.05
CA MET A 177 0.55 -0.34 -0.81
C MET A 177 0.26 -1.42 0.22
N LEU A 178 -0.83 -2.18 0.12
CA LEU A 178 -1.28 -3.07 1.20
C LEU A 178 -0.31 -4.22 1.46
N TRP A 179 0.46 -4.62 0.45
CA TRP A 179 1.49 -5.62 0.60
C TRP A 179 2.64 -5.48 -0.39
N ASP A 180 3.75 -6.11 -0.02
CA ASP A 180 4.92 -6.36 -0.84
C ASP A 180 5.22 -7.87 -0.80
N ASP A 181 4.92 -8.58 -1.90
CA ASP A 181 5.00 -10.04 -1.95
C ASP A 181 6.46 -10.51 -1.78
N PRO A 182 6.81 -11.27 -0.72
CA PRO A 182 8.18 -11.73 -0.53
C PRO A 182 8.71 -12.64 -1.66
N GLU A 183 7.83 -13.29 -2.43
CA GLU A 183 8.21 -14.10 -3.60
C GLU A 183 8.50 -13.24 -4.83
N LYS A 184 7.91 -12.04 -4.89
CA LYS A 184 8.08 -11.05 -5.96
C LYS A 184 8.22 -9.64 -5.38
N PRO A 185 9.29 -9.41 -4.61
CA PRO A 185 9.40 -8.19 -3.83
C PRO A 185 9.60 -6.98 -4.72
N LEU A 186 9.14 -5.83 -4.25
CA LEU A 186 9.51 -4.52 -4.76
C LEU A 186 11.03 -4.38 -4.67
N VAL A 187 11.65 -4.00 -5.78
CA VAL A 187 13.09 -3.79 -5.91
C VAL A 187 13.36 -2.42 -6.52
N ASN A 188 14.56 -1.88 -6.31
CA ASN A 188 14.95 -0.59 -6.87
C ASN A 188 14.71 -0.54 -8.38
N GLY A 189 14.14 0.57 -8.86
CA GLY A 189 13.76 0.79 -10.25
C GLY A 189 12.41 0.20 -10.67
N SER A 190 11.78 -0.68 -9.87
CA SER A 190 10.44 -1.21 -10.16
C SER A 190 9.39 -0.11 -10.22
N LEU A 191 8.38 -0.28 -11.08
CA LEU A 191 7.30 0.69 -11.25
C LEU A 191 6.35 0.60 -10.05
N PHE A 192 6.15 1.71 -9.34
CA PHE A 192 5.25 1.75 -8.18
C PHE A 192 3.93 2.45 -8.49
N SER A 193 3.98 3.60 -9.17
CA SER A 193 2.76 4.31 -9.59
C SER A 193 2.66 4.50 -11.10
N VAL A 194 1.44 4.55 -11.60
CA VAL A 194 1.11 4.75 -13.02
C VAL A 194 0.24 6.00 -13.22
N TYR A 195 -0.78 6.16 -12.38
CA TYR A 195 -1.73 7.27 -12.41
C TYR A 195 -2.06 7.70 -10.97
N PRO A 196 -2.13 9.00 -10.66
CA PRO A 196 -2.15 10.15 -11.59
C PRO A 196 -0.78 10.58 -12.12
N PHE A 197 0.30 9.98 -11.62
CA PHE A 197 1.67 10.19 -12.10
C PHE A 197 2.45 8.87 -12.04
N LYS A 198 3.63 8.87 -12.64
CA LYS A 198 4.54 7.72 -12.63
C LYS A 198 5.63 7.93 -11.59
N SER A 199 5.88 6.90 -10.80
CA SER A 199 6.99 6.82 -9.85
C SER A 199 7.55 5.41 -9.83
N ARG A 200 8.83 5.33 -9.46
CA ARG A 200 9.53 4.05 -9.29
C ARG A 200 9.97 3.91 -7.84
N ILE A 201 10.30 2.69 -7.46
CA ILE A 201 11.04 2.44 -6.23
C ILE A 201 12.43 3.00 -6.39
N ASP A 202 12.83 3.87 -5.46
CA ASP A 202 14.15 4.49 -5.44
C ASP A 202 15.09 3.66 -4.57
N ASP A 203 14.65 3.35 -3.35
CA ASP A 203 15.44 2.58 -2.39
C ASP A 203 14.61 1.53 -1.63
N VAL A 204 15.30 0.49 -1.19
CA VAL A 204 14.78 -0.62 -0.40
C VAL A 204 15.78 -0.95 0.71
N GLN A 205 15.35 -0.78 1.95
CA GLN A 205 16.17 -1.05 3.14
C GLN A 205 15.53 -2.15 3.98
N ILE A 206 16.33 -3.13 4.40
CA ILE A 206 15.90 -4.17 5.33
C ILE A 206 16.50 -3.87 6.70
N ASP A 207 15.63 -3.80 7.70
CA ASP A 207 15.99 -3.65 9.10
C ASP A 207 15.77 -4.97 9.84
N ASN A 208 16.87 -5.58 10.29
CA ASN A 208 16.88 -6.87 10.97
C ASN A 208 16.95 -6.74 12.49
N GLU A 209 17.02 -5.52 13.03
CA GLU A 209 17.35 -5.29 14.44
C GLU A 209 16.22 -4.58 15.18
N GLN A 210 15.60 -3.59 14.54
CA GLN A 210 14.65 -2.73 15.22
C GLN A 210 13.31 -3.41 15.44
N VAL A 211 12.85 -3.38 16.69
CA VAL A 211 11.48 -3.72 17.06
C VAL A 211 10.63 -2.46 16.98
N PHE A 212 9.54 -2.53 16.23
CA PHE A 212 8.59 -1.44 16.11
C PHE A 212 7.33 -1.68 16.95
N LYS A 213 6.75 -0.60 17.46
CA LYS A 213 5.55 -0.60 18.30
C LYS A 213 4.43 0.15 17.60
N GLY A 214 3.31 -0.53 17.43
CA GLY A 214 2.01 0.09 17.23
C GLY A 214 1.25 0.16 18.55
N LYS A 215 0.05 0.75 18.55
CA LYS A 215 -0.75 0.91 19.78
C LYS A 215 -1.04 -0.42 20.50
N ASN A 216 -1.34 -1.45 19.72
CA ASN A 216 -1.72 -2.78 20.22
C ASN A 216 -0.91 -3.92 19.58
N ILE A 217 0.17 -3.59 18.86
CA ILE A 217 0.97 -4.58 18.14
C ILE A 217 2.46 -4.31 18.35
N THR A 218 3.24 -5.37 18.40
CA THR A 218 4.70 -5.31 18.33
C THR A 218 5.13 -5.98 17.04
N ILE A 219 5.80 -5.22 16.17
CA ILE A 219 6.38 -5.75 14.95
C ILE A 219 7.82 -6.13 15.23
N LYS A 220 8.11 -7.42 15.12
CA LYS A 220 9.46 -7.94 15.22
C LYS A 220 10.17 -7.79 13.87
N PRO A 221 11.50 -7.59 13.87
CA PRO A 221 12.26 -7.67 12.62
C PRO A 221 12.15 -9.07 11.99
N PRO A 222 12.37 -9.19 10.67
CA PRO A 222 12.79 -8.11 9.77
C PRO A 222 11.64 -7.20 9.31
N THR A 223 11.92 -5.91 9.17
CA THR A 223 11.03 -4.97 8.44
C THR A 223 11.70 -4.45 7.19
N LYS A 224 10.91 -4.09 6.19
CA LYS A 224 11.37 -3.54 4.92
C LYS A 224 10.84 -2.13 4.75
N LEU A 225 11.73 -1.16 4.58
CA LEU A 225 11.38 0.20 4.18
C LEU A 225 11.57 0.33 2.67
N VAL A 226 10.53 0.79 1.99
CA VAL A 226 10.53 1.07 0.56
C VAL A 226 10.30 2.56 0.36
N THR A 227 11.14 3.20 -0.44
CA THR A 227 10.98 4.61 -0.83
C THR A 227 10.77 4.73 -2.32
N THR A 228 10.04 5.76 -2.75
CA THR A 228 9.84 6.04 -4.17
C THR A 228 10.65 7.23 -4.64
N THR A 229 10.86 7.32 -5.95
CA THR A 229 11.35 8.54 -6.57
C THR A 229 10.45 9.72 -6.22
N GLU A 230 11.01 10.92 -6.20
CA GLU A 230 10.22 12.14 -6.03
C GLU A 230 9.08 12.20 -7.05
N ILE A 231 7.91 12.55 -6.54
CA ILE A 231 6.71 12.73 -7.36
C ILE A 231 6.36 14.21 -7.39
N SER A 232 5.94 14.68 -8.56
CA SER A 232 5.31 15.97 -8.73
C SER A 232 3.97 15.78 -9.41
N TYR A 233 2.91 16.27 -8.77
CA TYR A 233 1.59 16.30 -9.37
C TYR A 233 1.04 17.72 -9.33
N ASN A 234 0.46 18.14 -10.43
CA ASN A 234 -0.38 19.33 -10.50
C ASN A 234 -1.80 18.85 -10.75
N GLY A 235 -2.59 18.75 -9.67
CA GLY A 235 -4.03 18.60 -9.81
C GLY A 235 -4.62 19.78 -10.59
N THR A 236 -5.80 19.58 -11.17
CA THR A 236 -6.58 20.66 -11.76
C THR A 236 -8.03 20.32 -11.53
N GLN A 237 -8.78 21.22 -10.91
CA GLN A 237 -10.22 21.07 -10.77
C GLN A 237 -10.86 21.34 -12.13
N ARG A 238 -11.35 20.30 -12.80
CA ARG A 238 -11.95 20.44 -14.13
C ARG A 238 -13.45 20.63 -14.01
N LEU A 239 -13.88 21.88 -13.81
CA LEU A 239 -15.30 22.24 -13.85
C LEU A 239 -15.76 22.50 -15.30
N LYS A 240 -16.84 21.84 -15.72
CA LYS A 240 -17.38 21.95 -17.08
C LYS A 240 -17.78 23.39 -17.41
N GLY A 241 -17.05 24.05 -18.31
CA GLY A 241 -17.33 25.44 -18.72
C GLY A 241 -16.43 26.49 -18.06
N VAL A 242 -15.53 26.09 -17.16
CA VAL A 242 -14.59 26.99 -16.50
C VAL A 242 -13.19 26.82 -17.10
N LYS A 243 -12.72 27.79 -17.89
CA LYS A 243 -11.40 27.74 -18.56
C LYS A 243 -10.19 27.91 -17.62
N LYS A 244 -10.39 28.43 -16.38
CA LYS A 244 -9.32 28.91 -15.48
C LYS A 244 -9.18 28.18 -14.13
N ALA A 245 -9.81 27.03 -13.93
CA ALA A 245 -9.79 26.35 -12.63
C ALA A 245 -8.54 25.47 -12.39
N ARG A 246 -7.33 25.99 -12.62
CA ARG A 246 -6.09 25.29 -12.26
C ARG A 246 -5.77 25.54 -10.79
N PHE A 247 -6.31 24.71 -9.90
CA PHE A 247 -5.85 24.63 -8.52
C PHE A 247 -4.64 23.73 -8.45
N LEU A 248 -3.51 24.29 -8.02
CA LEU A 248 -2.28 23.53 -7.79
C LEU A 248 -2.53 22.59 -6.60
N VAL A 249 -2.81 21.31 -6.87
CA VAL A 249 -2.74 20.28 -5.83
C VAL A 249 -1.26 19.91 -5.76
N GLY A 250 -0.49 20.67 -4.98
CA GLY A 250 0.92 20.42 -4.81
C GLY A 250 1.15 19.04 -4.19
N GLY A 251 2.10 18.31 -4.77
CA GLY A 251 2.76 17.22 -4.08
C GLY A 251 4.17 17.13 -4.64
N TYR A 252 5.15 17.61 -3.88
CA TYR A 252 6.58 17.30 -4.07
C TYR A 252 6.99 16.47 -2.87
N GLY A 253 7.36 15.20 -3.10
CA GLY A 253 7.82 14.36 -2.00
C GLY A 253 8.16 12.94 -2.40
N ILE A 254 8.78 12.24 -1.46
CA ILE A 254 9.11 10.82 -1.50
C ILE A 254 8.05 10.08 -0.70
N MET A 255 7.45 9.05 -1.28
CA MET A 255 6.57 8.15 -0.54
C MET A 255 7.41 7.09 0.15
N MET A 256 7.10 6.78 1.41
CA MET A 256 7.84 5.81 2.22
C MET A 256 6.86 4.78 2.76
N PHE A 257 7.11 3.49 2.56
CA PHE A 257 6.23 2.42 3.00
C PHE A 257 7.03 1.42 3.81
N ARG A 258 6.56 1.09 5.01
CA ARG A 258 7.19 0.07 5.84
C ARG A 258 6.35 -1.20 5.86
N PHE A 259 6.95 -2.32 5.48
CA PHE A 259 6.35 -3.65 5.41
C PHE A 259 6.99 -4.60 6.43
N ASP A 260 6.23 -5.57 6.90
CA ASP A 260 6.77 -6.74 7.60
C ASP A 260 7.43 -7.63 6.53
N ALA A 261 8.75 -7.77 6.59
CA ALA A 261 9.49 -8.48 5.54
C ALA A 261 9.19 -9.99 5.53
N SER A 262 8.58 -10.53 6.60
CA SER A 262 8.27 -11.96 6.73
C SER A 262 7.00 -12.35 5.98
N ASN A 263 6.03 -11.45 5.86
CA ASN A 263 4.71 -11.74 5.29
C ASN A 263 4.23 -10.71 4.25
N GLY A 264 5.02 -9.66 4.04
CA GLY A 264 4.76 -8.61 3.07
C GLY A 264 3.72 -7.58 3.50
N LEU A 265 3.09 -7.69 4.68
CA LEU A 265 2.00 -6.81 5.08
C LEU A 265 2.52 -5.39 5.36
N LEU A 266 1.82 -4.38 4.85
CA LEU A 266 2.12 -2.99 5.17
C LEU A 266 1.84 -2.71 6.65
N ILE A 267 2.84 -2.14 7.32
CA ILE A 267 2.79 -1.79 8.74
C ILE A 267 2.42 -0.32 8.92
N SER A 268 3.02 0.57 8.12
CA SER A 268 2.71 2.00 8.15
C SER A 268 2.95 2.67 6.79
N PRO A 269 1.92 3.35 6.24
CA PRO A 269 2.10 4.41 5.27
C PRO A 269 1.93 5.81 5.94
N PRO A 270 2.84 6.76 5.73
CA PRO A 270 2.67 8.15 6.14
C PRO A 270 1.88 8.98 5.10
N LEU A 271 1.74 8.49 3.87
CA LEU A 271 1.33 9.26 2.70
C LEU A 271 0.39 8.46 1.76
N THR A 272 -0.03 9.12 0.67
CA THR A 272 -0.92 8.58 -0.36
C THR A 272 -0.27 7.49 -1.19
N ALA A 273 -1.08 6.60 -1.74
CA ALA A 273 -0.63 5.49 -2.56
C ALA A 273 -1.66 5.16 -3.67
N PRO A 274 -1.34 4.27 -4.63
CA PRO A 274 -2.28 3.78 -5.64
C PRO A 274 -3.67 3.39 -5.12
N ASP A 275 -3.75 2.71 -3.99
CA ASP A 275 -5.00 2.31 -3.34
C ASP A 275 -5.89 3.52 -2.97
N PHE A 276 -5.28 4.62 -2.54
CA PHE A 276 -5.99 5.86 -2.20
C PHE A 276 -6.40 6.63 -3.46
N TRP A 277 -5.54 6.68 -4.49
CA TRP A 277 -5.89 7.33 -5.77
C TRP A 277 -7.06 6.65 -6.46
N ALA A 278 -7.16 5.32 -6.39
CA ALA A 278 -8.32 4.57 -6.89
C ALA A 278 -9.63 4.98 -6.20
N LEU A 279 -9.56 5.49 -4.97
CA LEU A 279 -10.73 5.96 -4.22
C LEU A 279 -11.04 7.43 -4.43
N GLY A 280 -10.16 8.18 -5.12
CA GLY A 280 -10.32 9.61 -5.42
C GLY A 280 -9.50 10.53 -4.51
N PHE A 281 -8.76 10.01 -3.53
CA PHE A 281 -7.80 10.80 -2.77
C PHE A 281 -6.60 11.11 -3.65
N LEU A 282 -6.39 12.35 -4.05
CA LEU A 282 -5.23 12.79 -4.83
C LEU A 282 -3.99 12.97 -3.96
N SER A 283 -4.21 13.39 -2.72
CA SER A 283 -3.22 13.47 -1.65
C SER A 283 -3.92 13.18 -0.32
N ALA A 284 -3.20 12.60 0.61
CA ALA A 284 -3.63 12.15 1.92
C ALA A 284 -2.38 11.85 2.74
N SER A 285 -2.36 12.34 3.96
CA SER A 285 -1.36 12.04 4.96
C SER A 285 -2.04 12.08 6.31
N PHE A 286 -1.54 11.24 7.20
CA PHE A 286 -2.10 11.04 8.52
C PHE A 286 -0.97 10.97 9.53
N ILE A 287 -1.26 11.33 10.77
CA ILE A 287 -0.30 11.37 11.86
C ILE A 287 -0.98 10.77 13.08
N ASP A 288 -0.47 9.65 13.58
CA ASP A 288 -0.81 9.15 14.90
C ASP A 288 -0.11 10.03 15.95
N GLU A 289 -0.87 10.92 16.59
CA GLU A 289 -0.32 11.91 17.53
C GLU A 289 0.24 11.25 18.79
N TYR A 290 -0.27 10.07 19.17
CA TYR A 290 0.30 9.32 20.30
C TYR A 290 1.69 8.81 19.96
N HIS A 291 1.87 8.16 18.81
CA HIS A 291 3.19 7.68 18.39
C HIS A 291 4.15 8.83 18.11
N GLU A 292 3.68 9.91 17.49
CA GLU A 292 4.47 11.12 17.25
C GLU A 292 4.97 11.74 18.57
N TYR A 293 4.15 11.73 19.62
CA TYR A 293 4.58 12.15 20.96
C TYR A 293 5.68 11.26 21.54
N GLN A 294 5.59 9.94 21.38
CA GLN A 294 6.64 9.03 21.85
C GLN A 294 7.96 9.27 21.11
N VAL A 295 7.90 9.47 19.79
CA VAL A 295 9.10 9.71 18.98
C VAL A 295 9.70 11.08 19.26
N VAL A 296 8.90 12.15 19.21
CA VAL A 296 9.41 13.54 19.25
C VAL A 296 9.63 14.03 20.67
N ALA A 297 8.66 13.81 21.57
CA ALA A 297 8.75 14.33 22.94
C ALA A 297 9.50 13.38 23.89
N LYS A 298 9.43 12.06 23.66
CA LYS A 298 10.13 11.06 24.49
C LYS A 298 11.41 10.49 23.86
N GLY A 299 11.66 10.74 22.57
CA GLY A 299 12.84 10.24 21.88
C GLY A 299 12.81 8.74 21.57
N ASP A 300 11.68 8.05 21.77
CA ASP A 300 11.57 6.61 21.53
C ASP A 300 11.23 6.33 20.05
N LYS A 301 12.30 6.10 19.26
CA LYS A 301 12.21 5.78 17.83
C LYS A 301 11.62 4.40 17.52
N SER A 302 11.25 3.60 18.53
CA SER A 302 10.57 2.31 18.31
C SER A 302 9.11 2.47 17.88
N TYR A 303 8.52 3.66 18.02
CA TYR A 303 7.14 3.90 17.57
C TYR A 303 7.07 4.29 16.10
N LEU A 304 6.10 3.72 15.40
CA LEU A 304 5.80 4.07 14.00
C LEU A 304 4.91 5.30 13.95
N THR A 305 5.18 6.21 13.03
CA THR A 305 4.33 7.38 12.79
C THR A 305 3.48 7.16 11.53
N GLY A 306 2.56 8.07 11.24
CA GLY A 306 1.68 7.93 10.07
C GLY A 306 0.33 7.28 10.38
N LEU A 307 -0.24 6.57 9.39
CA LEU A 307 -1.23 5.52 9.63
C LEU A 307 -0.51 4.27 10.11
N VAL A 308 -0.92 3.69 11.24
CA VAL A 308 -0.28 2.50 11.78
C VAL A 308 -1.24 1.32 11.76
N LEU A 309 -0.75 0.14 11.39
CA LEU A 309 -1.49 -1.10 11.43
C LEU A 309 -2.04 -1.32 12.86
N ALA A 310 -3.35 -1.39 12.97
CA ALA A 310 -4.05 -1.55 14.25
C ALA A 310 -4.60 -2.97 14.42
N ASN A 311 -5.07 -3.58 13.33
CA ASN A 311 -5.59 -4.94 13.34
C ASN A 311 -5.44 -5.60 11.96
N PHE A 312 -5.20 -6.90 11.96
CA PHE A 312 -5.18 -7.74 10.77
C PHE A 312 -5.84 -9.07 11.09
N THR A 313 -6.88 -9.41 10.33
CA THR A 313 -7.57 -10.69 10.46
C THR A 313 -7.62 -11.36 9.10
N THR A 314 -7.42 -12.67 9.10
CA THR A 314 -7.51 -13.50 7.89
C THR A 314 -8.45 -14.67 8.16
N GLY A 315 -9.32 -14.98 7.19
CA GLY A 315 -10.15 -16.18 7.19
C GLY A 315 -9.35 -17.47 6.96
N VAL A 316 -8.08 -17.34 6.58
CA VAL A 316 -7.15 -18.46 6.44
C VAL A 316 -6.47 -18.65 7.80
N LYS A 317 -6.82 -19.73 8.52
CA LYS A 317 -6.01 -20.17 9.65
C LYS A 317 -4.60 -20.37 9.14
N ARG A 318 -3.62 -19.64 9.69
CA ARG A 318 -2.20 -19.96 9.51
C ARG A 318 -2.06 -21.41 9.96
N GLN A 319 -1.99 -22.35 9.02
CA GLN A 319 -1.42 -23.64 9.37
C GLN A 319 0.00 -23.28 9.74
N GLU A 320 0.30 -23.26 11.03
CA GLU A 320 1.63 -23.62 11.46
C GLU A 320 1.85 -25.03 10.91
N GLU A 321 2.27 -25.12 9.65
CA GLU A 321 3.02 -26.27 9.23
C GLU A 321 4.23 -26.24 10.14
N THR A 322 4.17 -27.01 11.23
CA THR A 322 5.36 -27.63 11.75
C THR A 322 5.92 -28.33 10.53
N VAL A 323 6.94 -27.72 9.91
CA VAL A 323 7.74 -28.38 8.89
C VAL A 323 8.47 -29.49 9.65
N ASN A 324 7.74 -30.55 9.93
CA ASN A 324 8.31 -31.85 10.19
C ASN A 324 8.92 -32.21 8.85
N TYR A 325 10.23 -31.98 8.71
CA TYR A 325 10.99 -32.60 7.65
C TYR A 325 10.66 -34.08 7.71
N PRO A 326 9.87 -34.62 6.75
CA PRO A 326 9.66 -36.04 6.74
C PRO A 326 11.05 -36.61 6.50
N LYS A 327 11.55 -37.40 7.45
CA LYS A 327 12.77 -38.17 7.23
C LYS A 327 12.61 -38.82 5.86
N PRO A 328 13.51 -38.57 4.90
CA PRO A 328 13.29 -38.95 3.52
C PRO A 328 12.94 -40.43 3.48
N GLN A 329 11.73 -40.74 2.99
CA GLN A 329 11.29 -42.12 2.86
C GLN A 329 12.32 -42.87 2.03
N THR A 330 12.76 -44.00 2.58
CA THR A 330 13.99 -44.71 2.21
C THR A 330 14.08 -44.99 0.70
N GLY A 331 12.94 -45.17 0.01
CA GLY A 331 12.88 -45.40 -1.43
C GLY A 331 13.26 -44.20 -2.32
N LEU A 332 12.89 -42.97 -1.95
CA LEU A 332 13.21 -41.76 -2.74
C LEU A 332 14.69 -41.39 -2.65
N LYS A 333 15.34 -41.69 -1.50
CA LYS A 333 16.80 -41.59 -1.36
C LYS A 333 17.50 -42.48 -2.39
N TRP A 334 17.08 -43.74 -2.52
CA TRP A 334 17.69 -44.65 -3.48
C TRP A 334 17.43 -44.24 -4.93
N ALA A 335 16.25 -43.72 -5.25
CA ALA A 335 15.95 -43.18 -6.58
C ALA A 335 16.85 -41.97 -6.92
N PHE A 336 17.05 -41.06 -5.96
CA PHE A 336 17.95 -39.91 -6.12
C PHE A 336 19.41 -40.34 -6.28
N TYR A 337 19.93 -41.20 -5.40
CA TYR A 337 21.31 -41.71 -5.53
C TYR A 337 21.51 -42.55 -6.80
N SER A 338 20.51 -43.32 -7.23
CA SER A 338 20.55 -44.06 -8.49
C SER A 338 20.58 -43.14 -9.70
N SER A 339 19.84 -42.02 -9.66
CA SER A 339 19.87 -41.00 -10.72
C SER A 339 21.21 -40.28 -10.81
N ILE A 340 21.86 -40.00 -9.67
CA ILE A 340 23.23 -39.44 -9.60
C ILE A 340 24.25 -40.44 -10.14
N LEU A 341 24.16 -41.72 -9.77
CA LEU A 341 25.05 -42.78 -10.28
C LEU A 341 24.88 -42.99 -11.79
N LEU A 342 23.65 -42.94 -12.29
CA LEU A 342 23.36 -42.97 -13.73
C LEU A 342 23.94 -41.74 -14.45
N LEU A 343 23.81 -40.55 -13.89
CA LEU A 343 24.41 -39.33 -14.44
C LEU A 343 25.94 -39.41 -14.45
N ALA A 344 26.56 -39.85 -13.36
CA ALA A 344 28.01 -40.03 -13.25
C ALA A 344 28.52 -41.10 -14.24
N GLY A 345 27.78 -42.20 -14.41
CA GLY A 345 28.09 -43.24 -15.39
C GLY A 345 27.98 -42.74 -16.83
N VAL A 346 26.99 -41.90 -17.15
CA VAL A 346 26.83 -41.30 -18.49
C VAL A 346 27.94 -40.27 -18.77
N ILE A 347 28.35 -39.49 -17.77
CA ILE A 347 29.45 -38.53 -17.89
C ILE A 347 30.79 -39.27 -18.06
N GLY A 348 31.04 -40.32 -17.25
CA GLY A 348 32.24 -41.17 -17.34
C GLY A 348 32.36 -41.93 -18.66
N TRP A 349 31.23 -42.39 -19.23
CA TRP A 349 31.22 -43.04 -20.54
C TRP A 349 31.53 -42.04 -21.67
N LYS A 350 31.06 -40.79 -21.56
CA LYS A 350 31.36 -39.74 -22.55
C LYS A 350 32.83 -39.31 -22.52
N THR A 351 33.45 -39.25 -21.34
CA THR A 351 34.89 -38.91 -21.23
C THR A 351 35.80 -40.08 -21.58
N GLY A 352 35.39 -41.33 -21.35
CA GLY A 352 36.15 -42.53 -21.71
C GLY A 352 36.27 -42.83 -23.21
N LYS A 353 35.50 -42.15 -24.08
CA LYS A 353 35.59 -42.31 -25.55
C LYS A 353 36.52 -41.31 -26.26
N SER A 354 37.15 -40.38 -25.54
CA SER A 354 37.98 -39.31 -26.15
C SER A 354 39.50 -39.53 -26.11
N THR A 355 40.00 -40.67 -25.62
CA THR A 355 41.45 -40.94 -25.55
C THR A 355 41.80 -42.35 -26.00
N LYS A 356 41.66 -42.63 -27.30
CA LYS A 356 42.43 -43.68 -28.00
C LYS A 356 42.24 -43.55 -29.51
N LYS A 357 43.20 -42.90 -30.19
CA LYS A 357 43.48 -42.86 -31.65
C LYS A 357 44.39 -41.64 -31.92
N TRP A 358 45.61 -41.64 -32.46
CA TRP A 358 46.57 -42.59 -33.07
C TRP A 358 47.99 -42.10 -32.66
N ARG A 359 48.97 -42.99 -32.39
CA ARG A 359 50.09 -43.36 -33.29
C ARG A 359 50.78 -42.19 -33.99
#